data_AF-A0A914IHU3-F1
#
_entry.id   AF-A0A914IHU3-F1
#
_cell.length_a   1.000
_cell.length_b   1.000
_cell.length_c   1.000
_cell.angle_alpha   90.00
_cell.angle_beta   90.00
_cell.angle_gamma   90.00
#
_symmetry.space_group_name_H-M   'P 1'
#
loop_
_entity.id
_entity.type
_entity.pdbx_description
1 polymer ?
#
loop_
_entity_poly.entity_id
_entity_poly.type
_entity_poly.pdbx_seq_one_letter_code
_entity_poly.pdbx_strand_id
1 'polypeptide(L)'
;MGVNALKEVFTEMRNQKVLVYFAAAKAPVRDLFEACGFYNYVPKCNFYPTIRDAVAVARKRRDASSIHLTDEHRLEHDILNDVIQTQPMY
;
A
#
# COMPACT_ATOMS: atom_id res chain seq x y z
N MET A 1 22.01 3.58 -0.79
CA MET A 1 21.69 4.64 -1.78
C MET A 1 20.30 4.42 -2.40
N GLY A 2 20.00 3.29 -3.08
CA GLY A 2 18.68 3.08 -3.70
C GLY A 2 17.48 2.93 -2.75
N VAL A 3 17.61 2.14 -1.68
CA VAL A 3 16.51 1.94 -0.69
C VAL A 3 16.17 3.24 0.04
N ASN A 4 17.16 4.08 0.34
CA ASN A 4 16.94 5.39 0.97
C ASN A 4 16.22 6.35 0.03
N ALA A 5 16.60 6.40 -1.25
CA ALA A 5 15.88 7.19 -2.25
C ALA A 5 14.39 6.77 -2.34
N LEU A 6 14.08 5.46 -2.29
CA LEU A 6 12.69 5.00 -2.25
C LEU A 6 11.95 5.43 -0.97
N LYS A 7 12.63 5.47 0.17
CA LYS A 7 12.05 5.98 1.43
C LYS A 7 11.77 7.48 1.35
N GLU A 8 12.71 8.24 0.79
CA GLU A 8 12.56 9.69 0.58
C GLU A 8 11.38 9.99 -0.33
N VAL A 9 11.30 9.35 -1.50
CA VAL A 9 10.17 9.50 -2.43
C VAL A 9 8.85 9.11 -1.77
N PHE A 10 8.81 7.98 -1.05
CA PHE A 10 7.59 7.56 -0.36
C PHE A 10 7.13 8.60 0.68
N THR A 11 8.07 9.18 1.43
CA THR A 11 7.78 10.18 2.46
C THR A 11 7.34 11.50 1.83
N GLU A 12 8.04 11.96 0.79
CA GLU A 12 7.74 13.19 0.09
C GLU A 12 6.36 13.16 -0.57
N MET A 13 6.04 12.07 -1.27
CA MET A 13 4.72 11.89 -1.90
C MET A 13 3.61 11.85 -0.84
N ARG A 14 3.84 11.18 0.29
CA ARG A 14 2.89 11.14 1.39
C ARG A 14 2.63 12.53 1.99
N ASN A 15 3.67 13.36 2.13
CA ASN A 15 3.53 14.74 2.58
C ASN A 15 2.67 15.58 1.63
N GLN A 16 2.70 15.26 0.33
CA GLN A 16 1.86 15.88 -0.70
C GLN A 16 0.45 15.24 -0.81
N LYS A 17 0.06 14.37 0.13
CA LYS A 17 -1.19 13.59 0.12
C LYS A 17 -1.34 12.69 -1.11
N VAL A 18 -0.23 12.22 -1.67
CA VAL A 18 -0.18 11.25 -2.76
C VAL A 18 0.10 9.86 -2.19
N LEU A 19 -0.77 8.90 -2.49
CA LEU A 19 -0.60 7.50 -2.10
C LEU A 19 0.34 6.78 -3.07
N VAL A 20 1.34 6.08 -2.53
CA VAL A 20 2.34 5.35 -3.31
C VAL A 20 2.16 3.84 -3.13
N TYR A 21 2.10 3.12 -4.25
CA TYR A 21 1.99 1.67 -4.32
C TYR A 21 3.18 1.07 -5.04
N PHE A 22 3.64 -0.08 -4.56
CA PHE A 22 4.73 -0.84 -5.15
C PHE A 22 4.14 -2.09 -5.82
N ALA A 23 4.55 -2.38 -7.05
CA ALA A 23 4.01 -3.50 -7.82
C ALA A 23 5.13 -4.30 -8.48
N ALA A 24 4.89 -5.59 -8.69
CA ALA A 24 5.79 -6.49 -9.44
C ALA A 24 7.24 -6.53 -8.91
N ALA A 25 7.43 -6.35 -7.59
CA ALA A 25 8.74 -6.50 -6.97
C ALA A 25 9.19 -7.97 -7.02
N LYS A 26 10.28 -8.26 -7.73
CA LYS A 26 10.87 -9.61 -7.83
C LYS A 26 11.34 -10.10 -6.45
N ALA A 27 11.36 -11.42 -6.24
CA ALA A 27 11.71 -12.02 -4.96
C ALA A 27 13.04 -11.50 -4.36
N PRO A 28 14.16 -11.43 -5.11
CA PRO A 28 15.42 -10.94 -4.55
C PRO A 28 15.35 -9.48 -4.07
N VAL A 29 14.50 -8.67 -4.70
CA VAL A 29 14.29 -7.27 -4.31
C VAL A 29 13.47 -7.20 -3.02
N ARG A 30 12.49 -8.08 -2.85
CA ARG A 30 11.70 -8.15 -1.62
C ARG A 30 12.53 -8.64 -0.43
N ASP A 31 13.45 -9.58 -0.67
CA ASP A 31 14.38 -10.06 0.35
C ASP A 31 15.35 -8.95 0.75
N LEU A 32 15.82 -8.15 -0.21
CA LEU A 32 16.64 -6.97 0.06
C LEU A 32 15.87 -5.91 0.87
N PHE A 33 14.59 -5.69 0.59
CA PHE A 33 13.74 -4.80 1.39
C PHE A 33 13.60 -5.27 2.84
N GLU A 34 13.50 -6.59 3.07
CA GLU A 34 13.50 -7.16 4.41
C GLU A 34 14.83 -6.92 5.11
N ALA A 35 15.94 -7.29 4.47
CA ALA A 35 17.29 -7.17 5.02
C ALA A 35 17.68 -5.72 5.37
N CYS A 36 17.17 -4.75 4.60
CA CYS A 36 17.42 -3.32 4.84
C CYS A 36 16.37 -2.65 5.75
N GLY A 37 15.43 -3.41 6.32
CA GLY A 37 14.36 -2.87 7.17
C GLY A 37 13.46 -1.86 6.45
N PHE A 38 13.29 -1.99 5.13
CA PHE A 38 12.43 -1.10 4.34
C PHE A 38 10.97 -1.20 4.78
N TYR A 39 10.52 -2.41 5.16
CA TYR A 39 9.15 -2.65 5.56
C TYR A 39 8.75 -2.00 6.90
N ASN A 40 9.73 -1.53 7.69
CA ASN A 40 9.46 -0.70 8.87
C ASN A 40 8.96 0.71 8.50
N TYR A 41 9.24 1.16 7.27
CA TYR A 41 8.85 2.46 6.74
C TYR A 41 7.65 2.36 5.78
N VAL A 42 7.66 1.35 4.92
CA VAL A 42 6.58 1.08 3.96
C VAL A 42 5.91 -0.24 4.31
N PRO A 43 4.64 -0.24 4.72
CA PRO A 43 3.92 -1.46 5.05
C PRO A 43 3.90 -2.47 3.89
N LYS A 44 4.01 -3.76 4.20
CA LYS A 44 3.93 -4.84 3.20
C LYS A 44 2.60 -4.85 2.43
N CYS A 45 1.52 -4.31 3.01
CA CYS A 45 0.22 -4.19 2.34
C CYS A 45 0.22 -3.21 1.15
N ASN A 46 1.23 -2.35 1.01
CA ASN A 46 1.39 -1.48 -0.17
C ASN A 46 2.10 -2.17 -1.35
N PHE A 47 2.44 -3.46 -1.22
CA PHE A 47 3.08 -4.25 -2.27
C PHE A 47 2.10 -5.20 -2.94
N TYR A 48 2.04 -5.13 -4.28
CA TYR A 48 1.12 -5.92 -5.08
C TYR A 48 1.86 -6.83 -6.08
N PRO A 49 1.32 -8.03 -6.36
CA PRO A 49 1.93 -8.96 -7.32
C PRO A 49 2.03 -8.37 -8.73
N THR A 50 1.00 -7.64 -9.17
CA THR A 50 0.94 -7.05 -10.51
C THR A 50 0.58 -5.56 -10.47
N ILE A 51 0.92 -4.85 -11.56
CA ILE A 51 0.50 -3.45 -11.75
C ILE A 51 -1.03 -3.35 -11.82
N ARG A 52 -1.70 -4.34 -12.40
CA ARG A 52 -3.17 -4.39 -12.50
C ARG A 52 -3.81 -4.35 -11.11
N ASP A 53 -3.28 -5.11 -10.17
CA ASP A 53 -3.81 -5.18 -8.80
C ASP A 53 -3.60 -3.85 -8.06
N ALA A 54 -2.40 -3.27 -8.18
CA ALA A 54 -2.10 -1.96 -7.60
C ALA A 54 -3.03 -0.86 -8.15
N VAL A 55 -3.26 -0.84 -9.47
CA VAL A 55 -4.16 0.13 -10.11
C VAL A 55 -5.61 -0.11 -9.71
N ALA A 56 -6.05 -1.36 -9.58
CA ALA A 56 -7.41 -1.68 -9.14
C ALA A 56 -7.67 -1.16 -7.71
N VAL A 57 -6.72 -1.36 -6.79
CA VAL A 57 -6.83 -0.81 -5.43
C VAL A 57 -6.77 0.71 -5.44
N ALA A 58 -5.89 1.31 -6.24
CA ALA A 58 -5.79 2.77 -6.37
C ALA A 58 -7.10 3.39 -6.89
N ARG A 59 -7.75 2.75 -7.88
CA ARG A 59 -9.06 3.16 -8.39
C ARG A 59 -10.14 3.05 -7.31
N LYS A 60 -10.26 1.90 -6.65
CA LYS A 60 -11.21 1.71 -5.55
C LYS A 60 -11.03 2.75 -4.44
N ARG A 61 -9.79 3.07 -4.05
CA ARG A 61 -9.51 4.10 -3.04
C ARG A 61 -9.81 5.50 -3.53
N ARG A 62 -9.57 5.81 -4.81
CA ARG A 62 -9.99 7.07 -5.41
C ARG A 62 -11.52 7.20 -5.38
N ASP A 63 -12.23 6.15 -5.79
CA ASP A 63 -13.69 6.15 -5.83
C ASP A 63 -14.28 6.25 -4.41
N ALA A 64 -13.72 5.49 -3.45
CA ALA A 64 -14.06 5.61 -2.03
C ALA A 64 -13.75 7.01 -1.47
N SER A 65 -12.64 7.64 -1.85
CA SER A 65 -12.32 9.01 -1.45
C SER A 65 -13.26 10.05 -2.07
N SER A 66 -13.79 9.80 -3.27
CA SER A 66 -14.83 10.65 -3.87
C SER A 66 -16.18 10.49 -3.18
N ILE A 67 -16.48 9.30 -2.62
CA ILE A 67 -17.64 9.06 -1.76
C ILE A 67 -17.42 9.69 -0.37
N HIS A 68 -16.18 9.81 0.11
CA HIS A 68 -15.89 10.39 1.42
C HIS A 68 -16.05 11.91 1.51
N LEU A 69 -16.15 12.62 0.38
CA LEU A 69 -16.61 14.03 0.37
C LEU A 69 -18.10 14.18 0.74
N THR A 70 -18.85 13.08 0.82
CA THR A 70 -20.26 13.06 1.21
C THR A 70 -20.56 12.43 2.58
N ASP A 71 -19.58 11.78 3.24
CA ASP A 71 -19.82 11.10 4.52
C ASP A 71 -18.67 11.32 5.51
N GLU A 72 -18.88 12.19 6.50
CA GLU A 72 -17.93 12.61 7.55
C GLU A 72 -17.64 11.57 8.65
N HIS A 73 -17.88 10.27 8.44
CA HIS A 73 -17.68 9.29 9.53
C HIS A 73 -16.67 8.18 9.22
N ARG A 74 -15.48 8.36 9.82
CA ARG A 74 -14.56 7.39 10.46
C ARG A 74 -14.25 6.11 9.68
N LEU A 75 -12.96 5.85 9.43
CA LEU A 75 -12.34 4.53 9.61
C LEU A 75 -10.81 4.67 9.67
N GLU A 76 -10.29 4.59 10.89
CA GLU A 76 -8.86 4.69 11.20
C GLU A 76 -8.03 3.47 10.77
N HIS A 77 -8.63 2.32 10.45
CA HIS A 77 -7.87 1.13 10.04
C HIS A 77 -8.64 0.36 8.95
N ASP A 78 -7.90 -0.04 7.92
CA ASP A 78 -8.35 -0.63 6.65
C ASP A 78 -9.22 -1.89 6.87
N ILE A 79 -10.53 -1.78 6.65
CA ILE A 79 -11.54 -2.86 6.80
C ILE A 79 -11.21 -4.10 5.95
N LEU A 80 -10.32 -3.97 4.95
CA LEU A 80 -9.90 -5.06 4.09
C LEU A 80 -9.03 -6.11 4.79
N ASN A 81 -8.40 -5.80 5.93
CA ASN A 81 -7.64 -6.79 6.69
C ASN A 81 -8.55 -7.85 7.36
N ASP A 82 -9.74 -7.47 7.83
CA ASP A 82 -10.67 -8.40 8.49
C ASP A 82 -11.35 -9.35 7.50
N VAL A 83 -11.57 -8.90 6.27
CA VAL A 83 -12.17 -9.74 5.22
C VAL A 83 -11.19 -10.81 4.73
N ILE A 84 -9.88 -10.54 4.76
CA ILE A 84 -8.86 -11.51 4.36
C ILE A 84 -8.65 -12.59 5.44
N GLN A 85 -8.91 -12.29 6.72
CA GLN A 85 -8.74 -13.25 7.81
C GLN A 85 -9.94 -14.19 8.05
N THR A 86 -11.11 -13.91 7.45
CA THR A 86 -12.37 -14.61 7.77
C THR A 86 -12.76 -15.73 6.81
N GLN A 87 -11.95 -16.06 5.80
CA GLN A 87 -12.21 -17.26 4.98
C GLN A 87 -11.56 -18.51 5.59
N PRO A 88 -12.34 -19.46 6.14
CA PRO A 88 -11.81 -20.77 6.48
C PRO A 88 -11.50 -21.52 5.18
N MET A 89 -10.25 -21.98 5.04
CA MET A 89 -9.86 -22.97 4.03
C MET A 89 -10.62 -24.27 4.33
N TYR A 90 -11.64 -24.57 3.52
CA TYR A 90 -12.19 -25.93 3.38
C TYR A 90 -11.29 -26.75 2.45
#